data_AF-W9CPR5-F1
#
_entry.id   AF-W9CPR5-F1
#
_cell.length_a   1.000
_cell.length_b   1.000
_cell.length_c   1.000
_cell.angle_alpha   90.00
_cell.angle_beta   90.00
_cell.angle_gamma   90.00
#
_symmetry.space_group_name_H-M   'P 1'
#
loop_
_entity.id
_entity.type
_entity.pdbx_description
1 polymer ?
#
loop_
_entity_poly.entity_id
_entity_poly.type
_entity_poly.pdbx_seq_one_letter_code
_entity_poly.pdbx_strand_id
1 'polypeptide(L)'
;MTSETSKPSHLDPSALGTKEYWDNLYNREISNHALDATDVGTIWFDDSSAEDKVVDFLNEEIIGKDLLGLGEGRRRGDLSLLDLGTGNGHFLVRLREDEEGDSEEEEGGEEEEGKGIENVGNKWIGRMMGVDYSERSIEFARRIAEDKREEKENEDQADANGKEEPEIEFITWDIMKEDPSPKVLNGKQTKGWDIVLDKGTFDAISLSEETDTNGKRIFEGYKEKVLALVRVGGVAVVTSCNWTEGELIEWFVGKGREEEGERFDVLRKIEYRSFSFGGVKGQTTSINELFVNLDRKPTTVFQTISNYQIARKKWRQSITLIKASWRVSSLQYNSSSPIQATNPLPAAQIKNVIQDLYEIMVQVNNYDNAGRPTRETLEKSLLNLSESLQLVSRITVPAGAPTGTPKIDSVAGKGTDLPWVPADLIQYVDNGRNPDIYTREFVEAARKNNQLMRGKMQAFAGFRDVLAGEMGKVFPELEEDVRMVVEATSYDGEVGK
;
A
#
# COMPACT_ATOMS: atom_id res chain seq x y z
N MET A 1 5.49 -32.30 24.42
CA MET A 1 4.53 -31.61 23.56
C MET A 1 5.16 -30.31 23.14
N THR A 2 5.45 -30.16 21.86
CA THR A 2 5.91 -28.90 21.25
C THR A 2 4.76 -27.89 21.33
N SER A 3 5.02 -26.71 21.88
CA SER A 3 4.12 -25.58 21.70
C SER A 3 4.41 -24.99 20.32
N GLU A 4 3.57 -25.28 19.34
CA GLU A 4 3.53 -24.53 18.10
C GLU A 4 3.30 -23.06 18.46
N THR A 5 4.30 -22.22 18.18
CA THR A 5 4.21 -20.79 18.48
C THR A 5 3.19 -20.19 17.53
N SER A 6 2.08 -19.70 18.09
CA SER A 6 1.02 -19.06 17.32
C SER A 6 1.58 -17.86 16.55
N LYS A 7 1.62 -18.00 15.23
CA LYS A 7 1.85 -16.93 14.25
C LYS A 7 0.84 -15.78 14.45
N PRO A 8 1.06 -14.62 13.83
CA PRO A 8 0.07 -13.55 13.78
C PRO A 8 -1.28 -14.05 13.25
N SER A 9 -2.38 -13.51 13.75
CA SER A 9 -3.72 -13.87 13.28
C SER A 9 -3.85 -13.55 11.79
N HIS A 10 -4.31 -14.52 11.00
CA HIS A 10 -4.48 -14.34 9.56
C HIS A 10 -5.47 -13.20 9.27
N LEU A 11 -5.20 -12.41 8.23
CA LEU A 11 -6.14 -11.41 7.75
C LEU A 11 -7.37 -12.11 7.16
N ASP A 12 -8.55 -11.50 7.37
CA ASP A 12 -9.78 -11.89 6.70
C ASP A 12 -9.65 -11.71 5.18
N PRO A 13 -10.09 -12.67 4.35
CA PRO A 13 -9.98 -12.53 2.90
C PRO A 13 -10.77 -11.33 2.34
N SER A 14 -10.28 -10.77 1.23
CA SER A 14 -10.95 -9.66 0.55
C SER A 14 -10.70 -9.70 -0.97
N ALA A 15 -11.38 -8.82 -1.71
CA ALA A 15 -11.16 -8.67 -3.15
C ALA A 15 -9.69 -8.40 -3.52
N LEU A 16 -8.94 -7.68 -2.68
CA LEU A 16 -7.50 -7.41 -2.90
C LEU A 16 -6.64 -8.69 -2.89
N GLY A 17 -7.18 -9.82 -2.44
CA GLY A 17 -6.53 -11.14 -2.50
C GLY A 17 -6.91 -11.99 -3.71
N THR A 18 -7.71 -11.48 -4.66
CA THR A 18 -8.16 -12.23 -5.84
C THR A 18 -7.56 -11.68 -7.13
N LYS A 19 -7.08 -12.56 -8.00
CA LYS A 19 -6.54 -12.17 -9.31
C LYS A 19 -7.57 -11.44 -10.18
N GLU A 20 -8.86 -11.76 -10.02
CA GLU A 20 -9.96 -11.09 -10.72
C GLU A 20 -10.05 -9.59 -10.38
N TYR A 21 -9.84 -9.19 -9.12
CA TYR A 21 -9.80 -7.77 -8.76
C TYR A 21 -8.68 -7.04 -9.48
N TRP A 22 -7.48 -7.62 -9.46
CA TRP A 22 -6.28 -7.03 -10.06
C TRP A 22 -6.32 -7.00 -11.59
N ASP A 23 -6.75 -8.08 -12.24
CA ASP A 23 -6.99 -8.10 -13.70
C ASP A 23 -7.99 -7.00 -14.09
N ASN A 24 -9.07 -6.82 -13.33
CA ASN A 24 -10.06 -5.76 -13.59
C ASN A 24 -9.53 -4.34 -13.31
N LEU A 25 -8.67 -4.17 -12.30
CA LEU A 25 -7.98 -2.90 -12.03
C LEU A 25 -7.06 -2.52 -13.20
N TYR A 26 -6.15 -3.41 -13.60
CA TYR A 26 -5.19 -3.15 -14.67
C TYR A 26 -5.87 -3.02 -16.04
N ASN A 27 -6.95 -3.77 -16.34
CA ASN A 27 -7.75 -3.54 -17.56
C ASN A 27 -8.30 -2.10 -17.62
N ARG A 28 -8.70 -1.52 -16.48
CA ARG A 28 -9.16 -0.12 -16.40
C ARG A 28 -8.01 0.86 -16.53
N GLU A 29 -6.89 0.63 -15.84
CA GLU A 29 -5.75 1.55 -15.86
C GLU A 29 -5.07 1.60 -17.24
N ILE A 30 -4.92 0.46 -17.93
CA ILE A 30 -4.54 0.41 -19.35
C ILE A 30 -5.51 1.25 -20.22
N SER A 31 -6.81 1.24 -19.90
CA SER A 31 -7.82 2.01 -20.64
C SER A 31 -7.77 3.51 -20.34
N ASN A 32 -7.34 3.91 -19.15
CA ASN A 32 -7.07 5.31 -18.81
C ASN A 32 -5.79 5.80 -19.49
N HIS A 33 -4.70 5.04 -19.37
CA HIS A 33 -3.38 5.36 -19.92
C HIS A 33 -3.43 5.52 -21.46
N ALA A 34 -4.25 4.71 -22.14
CA ALA A 34 -4.52 4.84 -23.58
C ALA A 34 -5.37 6.08 -23.96
N LEU A 35 -5.84 6.88 -23.00
CA LEU A 35 -6.49 8.18 -23.19
C LEU A 35 -5.60 9.35 -22.71
N ASP A 36 -4.75 9.10 -21.71
CA ASP A 36 -3.79 10.04 -21.14
C ASP A 36 -2.55 9.28 -20.63
N ALA A 37 -1.44 9.36 -21.37
CA ALA A 37 -0.20 8.65 -21.05
C ALA A 37 0.42 9.09 -19.71
N THR A 38 -0.03 10.21 -19.11
CA THR A 38 0.41 10.63 -17.78
C THR A 38 -0.30 9.88 -16.64
N ASP A 39 -1.43 9.20 -16.90
CA ASP A 39 -2.04 8.29 -15.92
C ASP A 39 -1.27 6.95 -15.88
N VAL A 40 -0.27 6.87 -15.01
CA VAL A 40 0.49 5.65 -14.71
C VAL A 40 -0.26 4.65 -13.82
N GLY A 41 -1.53 4.91 -13.45
CA GLY A 41 -2.36 4.03 -12.62
C GLY A 41 -2.01 4.05 -11.12
N THR A 42 -2.55 3.09 -10.36
CA THR A 42 -2.47 3.10 -8.90
C THR A 42 -1.08 2.73 -8.37
N ILE A 43 -0.25 3.73 -8.07
CA ILE A 43 0.96 3.57 -7.27
C ILE A 43 0.58 3.22 -5.83
N TRP A 44 0.81 1.96 -5.41
CA TRP A 44 0.62 1.57 -4.01
C TRP A 44 1.60 2.29 -3.08
N PHE A 45 1.07 2.78 -1.95
CA PHE A 45 1.78 3.48 -0.87
C PHE A 45 2.35 4.87 -1.21
N ASP A 46 1.82 5.52 -2.25
CA ASP A 46 2.16 6.89 -2.65
C ASP A 46 1.92 7.94 -1.55
N ASP A 47 0.79 7.85 -0.80
CA ASP A 47 0.43 8.74 0.34
C ASP A 47 1.47 8.76 1.48
N SER A 48 2.48 7.90 1.38
CA SER A 48 3.43 7.54 2.41
C SER A 48 4.89 7.67 1.95
N SER A 49 5.18 8.10 0.71
CA SER A 49 6.56 8.18 0.18
C SER A 49 7.32 6.85 0.34
N ALA A 50 6.69 5.74 -0.06
CA ALA A 50 7.28 4.41 0.10
C ALA A 50 8.40 4.14 -0.93
N GLU A 51 8.23 4.53 -2.20
CA GLU A 51 9.26 4.37 -3.22
C GLU A 51 10.50 5.22 -2.89
N ASP A 52 10.29 6.48 -2.47
CA ASP A 52 11.37 7.40 -2.04
C ASP A 52 12.24 6.77 -0.93
N LYS A 53 11.63 6.12 0.07
CA LYS A 53 12.36 5.49 1.20
C LYS A 53 13.14 4.26 0.83
N VAL A 54 12.64 3.48 -0.12
CA VAL A 54 13.39 2.34 -0.65
C VAL A 54 14.54 2.84 -1.51
N VAL A 55 14.35 3.91 -2.31
CA VAL A 55 15.43 4.60 -3.05
C VAL A 55 16.50 5.14 -2.08
N ASP A 56 16.10 5.86 -1.03
CA ASP A 56 16.98 6.34 0.05
C ASP A 56 17.79 5.19 0.67
N PHE A 57 17.14 4.08 1.03
CA PHE A 57 17.83 2.92 1.61
C PHE A 57 18.84 2.29 0.62
N LEU A 58 18.43 2.10 -0.64
CA LEU A 58 19.29 1.50 -1.66
C LEU A 58 20.51 2.40 -1.92
N ASN A 59 20.33 3.73 -1.91
CA ASN A 59 21.42 4.70 -2.05
C ASN A 59 22.30 4.82 -0.80
N GLU A 60 21.74 5.08 0.38
CA GLU A 60 22.48 5.29 1.64
C GLU A 60 23.21 4.04 2.15
N GLU A 61 22.57 2.88 2.07
CA GLU A 61 22.97 1.67 2.80
C GLU A 61 23.57 0.62 1.88
N ILE A 62 22.91 0.29 0.76
CA ILE A 62 23.42 -0.72 -0.18
C ILE A 62 24.62 -0.17 -0.96
N ILE A 63 24.54 1.04 -1.52
CA ILE A 63 25.67 1.68 -2.21
C ILE A 63 26.59 2.39 -1.20
N GLY A 64 26.06 3.34 -0.43
CA GLY A 64 26.87 4.25 0.41
C GLY A 64 27.64 3.60 1.57
N LYS A 65 27.25 2.40 2.02
CA LYS A 65 27.85 1.72 3.18
C LYS A 65 28.30 0.28 2.90
N ASP A 66 28.21 -0.19 1.64
CA ASP A 66 28.43 -1.59 1.23
C ASP A 66 27.79 -2.60 2.20
N LEU A 67 26.50 -2.40 2.54
CA LEU A 67 25.79 -3.23 3.52
C LEU A 67 25.64 -4.72 3.09
N LEU A 68 25.92 -5.02 1.81
CA LEU A 68 25.98 -6.37 1.26
C LEU A 68 27.39 -7.01 1.34
N GLY A 69 28.43 -6.25 1.72
CA GLY A 69 29.81 -6.73 1.88
C GLY A 69 30.47 -7.20 0.58
N LEU A 70 30.21 -6.51 -0.54
CA LEU A 70 30.60 -6.89 -1.89
C LEU A 70 31.90 -6.22 -2.36
N GLY A 71 32.42 -5.26 -1.58
CA GLY A 71 33.69 -4.57 -1.79
C GLY A 71 33.51 -3.10 -2.19
N GLU A 72 34.39 -2.26 -1.65
CA GLU A 72 34.51 -0.84 -2.01
C GLU A 72 34.60 -0.67 -3.54
N GLY A 73 33.69 0.12 -4.11
CA GLY A 73 33.69 0.46 -5.55
C GLY A 73 32.74 -0.33 -6.45
N ARG A 74 31.88 -1.23 -5.93
CA ARG A 74 30.72 -1.75 -6.67
C ARG A 74 29.74 -0.61 -7.01
N ARG A 75 29.23 -0.56 -8.23
CA ARG A 75 28.27 0.46 -8.71
C ARG A 75 26.86 -0.13 -8.85
N ARG A 76 25.85 0.73 -9.00
CA ARG A 76 24.44 0.33 -9.25
C ARG A 76 24.29 -0.64 -10.42
N GLY A 77 25.09 -0.45 -11.48
CA GLY A 77 25.16 -1.35 -12.65
C GLY A 77 25.71 -2.76 -12.40
N ASP A 78 26.37 -2.99 -11.26
CA ASP A 78 26.91 -4.30 -10.88
C ASP A 78 25.91 -5.15 -10.06
N LEU A 79 24.77 -4.58 -9.68
CA LEU A 79 23.70 -5.20 -8.89
C LEU A 79 22.53 -5.69 -9.78
N SER A 80 21.69 -6.53 -9.20
CA SER A 80 20.47 -7.03 -9.84
C SER A 80 19.26 -7.01 -8.91
N LEU A 81 18.15 -6.48 -9.43
CA LEU A 81 16.91 -6.23 -8.69
C LEU A 81 15.75 -7.04 -9.28
N LEU A 82 14.98 -7.68 -8.42
CA LEU A 82 13.71 -8.34 -8.74
C LEU A 82 12.57 -7.69 -7.96
N ASP A 83 11.53 -7.24 -8.64
CA ASP A 83 10.34 -6.63 -8.02
C ASP A 83 9.15 -7.59 -8.08
N LEU A 84 8.61 -7.93 -6.90
CA LEU A 84 7.57 -8.95 -6.72
C LEU A 84 6.19 -8.31 -6.64
N GLY A 85 5.30 -8.66 -7.57
CA GLY A 85 4.00 -8.02 -7.76
C GLY A 85 4.16 -6.59 -8.25
N THR A 86 4.96 -6.42 -9.30
CA THR A 86 5.42 -5.13 -9.82
C THR A 86 4.27 -4.21 -10.29
N GLY A 87 3.08 -4.76 -10.51
CA GLY A 87 1.88 -4.00 -10.83
C GLY A 87 2.00 -3.19 -12.13
N ASN A 88 2.02 -1.86 -12.02
CA ASN A 88 2.23 -0.95 -13.15
C ASN A 88 3.71 -0.80 -13.55
N GLY A 89 4.66 -1.45 -12.87
CA GLY A 89 6.10 -1.38 -13.15
C GLY A 89 6.77 -0.04 -12.83
N HIS A 90 6.01 0.97 -12.36
CA HIS A 90 6.45 2.34 -12.13
C HIS A 90 7.76 2.41 -11.33
N PHE A 91 7.86 1.61 -10.27
CA PHE A 91 9.01 1.68 -9.37
C PHE A 91 10.34 1.27 -10.04
N LEU A 92 10.30 0.28 -10.95
CA LEU A 92 11.48 -0.09 -11.74
C LEU A 92 11.80 0.92 -12.84
N VAL A 93 10.79 1.61 -13.38
CA VAL A 93 11.00 2.72 -14.34
C VAL A 93 11.66 3.90 -13.63
N ARG A 94 11.16 4.30 -12.45
CA ARG A 94 11.78 5.35 -11.62
C ARG A 94 13.21 5.01 -11.20
N LEU A 95 13.49 3.75 -10.81
CA LEU A 95 14.87 3.32 -10.53
C LEU A 95 15.78 3.35 -11.77
N ARG A 96 15.21 3.19 -12.97
CA ARG A 96 15.93 3.31 -14.25
C ARG A 96 16.14 4.76 -14.67
N GLU A 97 15.34 5.68 -14.17
CA GLU A 97 15.56 7.11 -14.33
C GLU A 97 16.70 7.60 -13.42
N ASP A 98 17.39 8.65 -13.85
CA ASP A 98 18.12 9.49 -12.92
C ASP A 98 17.07 10.49 -12.41
N GLU A 99 17.00 10.68 -11.09
CA GLU A 99 16.41 11.90 -10.59
C GLU A 99 17.37 13.02 -11.00
N GLU A 100 16.87 14.01 -11.75
CA GLU A 100 17.54 15.31 -11.90
C GLU A 100 17.64 15.91 -10.50
N GLY A 101 18.72 15.58 -9.79
CA GLY A 101 18.99 16.16 -8.48
C GLY A 101 19.14 17.66 -8.65
N ASP A 102 18.45 18.44 -7.82
CA ASP A 102 18.47 19.91 -7.82
C ASP A 102 19.92 20.44 -7.71
N SER A 103 20.58 20.57 -8.85
CA SER A 103 21.77 21.39 -9.01
C SER A 103 21.30 22.84 -9.11
N GLU A 104 20.82 23.38 -7.99
CA GLU A 104 20.76 24.83 -7.81
C GLU A 104 22.14 25.39 -8.20
N GLU A 105 22.14 26.34 -9.13
CA GLU A 105 23.38 26.89 -9.68
C GLU A 105 24.12 27.70 -8.59
N GLU A 106 25.05 27.07 -7.88
CA GLU A 106 26.00 27.78 -6.99
C GLU A 106 26.96 28.63 -7.86
N GLU A 107 26.49 29.80 -8.30
CA GLU A 107 27.29 30.88 -8.90
C GLU A 107 28.34 31.39 -7.89
N GLY A 108 29.49 30.71 -7.81
CA GLY A 108 30.73 31.31 -7.29
C GLY A 108 31.51 30.50 -6.25
N GLY A 109 32.22 29.46 -6.70
CA GLY A 109 33.35 28.86 -5.99
C GLY A 109 34.60 28.85 -6.88
N GLU A 110 35.75 29.34 -6.39
CA GLU A 110 37.00 29.34 -7.15
C GLU A 110 37.64 27.94 -7.19
N GLU A 111 38.38 27.63 -8.27
CA GLU A 111 38.94 26.31 -8.57
C GLU A 111 40.02 25.86 -7.55
N GLU A 112 39.79 24.75 -6.83
CA GLU A 112 40.88 23.91 -6.30
C GLU A 112 40.93 22.56 -7.04
N GLU A 113 42.12 22.17 -7.53
CA GLU A 113 42.35 20.91 -8.28
C GLU A 113 42.30 19.64 -7.38
N GLY A 114 41.16 19.41 -6.72
CA GLY A 114 40.88 18.25 -5.89
C GLY A 114 40.37 17.07 -6.70
N LYS A 115 41.26 16.15 -7.10
CA LYS A 115 40.99 14.80 -7.66
C LYS A 115 39.51 14.47 -7.93
N GLY A 116 39.09 14.59 -9.19
CA GLY A 116 37.71 14.33 -9.59
C GLY A 116 37.15 13.00 -9.08
N ILE A 117 36.18 13.09 -8.18
CA ILE A 117 35.14 12.08 -8.03
C ILE A 117 34.14 12.41 -9.13
N GLU A 118 34.07 11.56 -10.16
CA GLU A 118 33.02 11.66 -11.18
C GLU A 118 31.66 11.51 -10.48
N ASN A 119 30.71 12.41 -10.75
CA ASN A 119 29.33 12.26 -10.29
C ASN A 119 28.68 11.06 -10.99
N VAL A 120 28.86 9.87 -10.43
CA VAL A 120 28.22 8.64 -10.89
C VAL A 120 26.74 8.71 -10.52
N GLY A 121 25.90 8.98 -11.52
CA GLY A 121 24.45 9.21 -11.39
C GLY A 121 23.70 8.17 -10.53
N ASN A 122 22.56 8.60 -10.00
CA ASN A 122 21.68 7.79 -9.16
C ASN A 122 20.97 6.66 -9.92
N LYS A 123 20.97 6.71 -11.26
CA LYS A 123 20.47 5.73 -12.21
C LYS A 123 20.86 4.26 -11.93
N TRP A 124 19.88 3.36 -11.86
CA TRP A 124 20.10 1.92 -11.69
C TRP A 124 20.22 1.17 -13.02
N ILE A 125 21.39 1.30 -13.67
CA ILE A 125 21.74 0.61 -14.93
C ILE A 125 21.99 -0.91 -14.79
N GLY A 126 21.61 -1.51 -13.65
CA GLY A 126 21.77 -2.94 -13.37
C GLY A 126 20.75 -3.82 -14.13
N ARG A 127 20.77 -5.14 -13.87
CA ARG A 127 19.69 -6.01 -14.36
C ARG A 127 18.46 -5.83 -13.47
N MET A 128 17.33 -5.42 -14.04
CA MET A 128 16.08 -5.27 -13.31
C MET A 128 14.97 -6.11 -13.95
N MET A 129 14.17 -6.78 -13.11
CA MET A 129 13.06 -7.61 -13.56
C MET A 129 11.83 -7.36 -12.68
N GLY A 130 10.69 -7.07 -13.29
CA GLY A 130 9.40 -6.97 -12.63
C GLY A 130 8.56 -8.21 -12.90
N VAL A 131 8.03 -8.85 -11.86
CA VAL A 131 7.17 -10.04 -11.99
C VAL A 131 5.82 -9.82 -11.33
N ASP A 132 4.78 -10.35 -11.97
CA ASP A 132 3.40 -10.31 -11.46
C ASP A 132 2.60 -11.50 -12.00
N TYR A 133 1.59 -11.95 -11.26
CA TYR A 133 0.72 -13.06 -11.69
C TYR A 133 -0.32 -12.64 -12.75
N SER A 134 -0.56 -11.34 -12.96
CA SER A 134 -1.49 -10.79 -13.93
C SER A 134 -0.79 -10.48 -15.25
N GLU A 135 -1.31 -11.06 -16.33
CA GLU A 135 -0.94 -10.66 -17.69
C GLU A 135 -1.21 -9.16 -17.96
N ARG A 136 -2.16 -8.54 -17.25
CA ARG A 136 -2.51 -7.12 -17.42
C ARG A 136 -1.60 -6.18 -16.66
N SER A 137 -1.11 -6.56 -15.47
CA SER A 137 0.04 -5.86 -14.84
C SER A 137 1.21 -5.81 -15.83
N ILE A 138 1.60 -6.98 -16.34
CA ILE A 138 2.78 -7.11 -17.20
C ILE A 138 2.58 -6.52 -18.61
N GLU A 139 1.34 -6.38 -19.07
CA GLU A 139 1.00 -5.58 -20.26
C GLU A 139 1.11 -4.08 -19.99
N PHE A 140 0.63 -3.60 -18.84
CA PHE A 140 0.65 -2.19 -18.47
C PHE A 140 2.07 -1.68 -18.16
N ALA A 141 2.85 -2.47 -17.41
CA ALA A 141 4.23 -2.16 -17.06
C ALA A 141 5.14 -2.02 -18.28
N ARG A 142 4.90 -2.79 -19.35
CA ARG A 142 5.62 -2.58 -20.62
C ARG A 142 5.24 -1.28 -21.29
N ARG A 143 3.94 -0.95 -21.39
CA ARG A 143 3.49 0.32 -21.98
C ARG A 143 4.11 1.53 -21.28
N ILE A 144 4.08 1.58 -19.95
CA ILE A 144 4.70 2.68 -19.19
C ILE A 144 6.21 2.77 -19.46
N ALA A 145 6.92 1.64 -19.57
CA ALA A 145 8.35 1.61 -19.87
C ALA A 145 8.68 1.90 -21.35
N GLU A 146 7.78 1.58 -22.28
CA GLU A 146 7.86 1.90 -23.72
C GLU A 146 7.62 3.40 -23.92
N ASP A 147 6.52 3.96 -23.41
CA ASP A 147 6.18 5.38 -23.49
C ASP A 147 7.26 6.26 -22.82
N LYS A 148 7.73 5.90 -21.61
CA LYS A 148 8.84 6.61 -20.91
C LYS A 148 10.20 6.49 -21.60
N ARG A 149 10.35 5.56 -22.55
CA ARG A 149 11.53 5.46 -23.43
C ARG A 149 11.34 6.31 -24.69
N GLU A 150 10.15 6.29 -25.30
CA GLU A 150 9.86 7.13 -26.46
C GLU A 150 9.92 8.63 -26.10
N GLU A 151 9.47 9.05 -24.92
CA GLU A 151 9.67 10.43 -24.42
C GLU A 151 11.15 10.84 -24.45
N LYS A 152 12.04 10.05 -23.84
CA LYS A 152 13.49 10.35 -23.81
C LYS A 152 14.15 10.32 -25.19
N GLU A 153 13.77 9.39 -26.06
CA GLU A 153 14.25 9.34 -27.45
C GLU A 153 13.78 10.54 -28.31
N ASN A 154 12.79 11.32 -27.84
CA ASN A 154 12.39 12.59 -28.46
C ASN A 154 13.05 13.83 -27.81
N GLU A 155 13.46 13.76 -26.55
CA GLU A 155 14.10 14.86 -25.82
C GLU A 155 15.63 14.90 -26.04
N ASP A 156 16.30 13.75 -25.96
CA ASP A 156 17.75 13.64 -26.12
C ASP A 156 18.19 13.66 -27.59
N GLN A 157 18.77 14.76 -28.05
CA GLN A 157 19.47 14.81 -29.35
C GLN A 157 20.84 14.08 -29.30
N ALA A 158 20.76 12.75 -29.25
CA ALA A 158 21.85 11.81 -29.49
C ALA A 158 23.10 12.03 -28.63
N ASP A 159 22.97 11.73 -27.33
CA ASP A 159 24.12 11.73 -26.44
C ASP A 159 25.22 10.76 -26.95
N ALA A 160 26.43 11.29 -27.15
CA ALA A 160 27.35 10.80 -28.19
C ALA A 160 28.09 9.48 -27.87
N ASN A 161 27.61 8.71 -26.89
CA ASN A 161 28.14 7.42 -26.46
C ASN A 161 27.05 6.33 -26.60
N GLY A 162 26.62 6.05 -27.85
CA GLY A 162 25.56 5.09 -28.18
C GLY A 162 25.78 3.66 -27.65
N LYS A 163 25.45 3.45 -26.38
CA LYS A 163 25.23 2.17 -25.71
C LYS A 163 23.76 2.12 -25.36
N GLU A 164 23.04 1.17 -25.94
CA GLU A 164 21.67 0.86 -25.53
C GLU A 164 21.65 0.54 -24.02
N GLU A 165 20.77 1.18 -23.26
CA GLU A 165 20.60 0.86 -21.85
C GLU A 165 19.92 -0.51 -21.70
N PRO A 166 20.30 -1.34 -20.71
CA PRO A 166 19.71 -2.67 -20.56
C PRO A 166 18.25 -2.57 -20.12
N GLU A 167 17.33 -3.01 -20.97
CA GLU A 167 15.87 -3.02 -20.79
C GLU A 167 15.43 -3.65 -19.44
N ILE A 168 14.26 -3.22 -18.93
CA ILE A 168 13.63 -3.79 -17.74
C ILE A 168 12.81 -5.02 -18.14
N GLU A 169 13.11 -6.19 -17.57
CA GLU A 169 12.42 -7.43 -17.92
C GLU A 169 11.08 -7.57 -17.19
N PHE A 170 9.95 -7.35 -17.86
CA PHE A 170 8.61 -7.61 -17.31
C PHE A 170 8.08 -9.00 -17.69
N ILE A 171 7.82 -9.87 -16.70
CA ILE A 171 7.48 -11.29 -16.90
C ILE A 171 6.27 -11.73 -16.06
N THR A 172 5.29 -12.38 -16.69
CA THR A 172 4.14 -12.99 -15.99
C THR A 172 4.57 -14.26 -15.24
N TRP A 173 4.46 -14.25 -13.92
CA TRP A 173 4.86 -15.37 -13.05
C TRP A 173 4.11 -15.36 -11.71
N ASP A 174 3.42 -16.46 -11.37
CA ASP A 174 2.80 -16.64 -10.05
C ASP A 174 3.81 -17.21 -9.05
N ILE A 175 4.34 -16.34 -8.17
CA ILE A 175 5.31 -16.70 -7.12
C ILE A 175 4.84 -17.85 -6.21
N MET A 176 3.54 -18.03 -6.01
CA MET A 176 2.99 -19.09 -5.16
C MET A 176 2.88 -20.41 -5.91
N LYS A 177 2.47 -20.39 -7.18
CA LYS A 177 2.05 -21.59 -7.94
C LYS A 177 3.08 -22.10 -8.94
N GLU A 178 3.97 -21.25 -9.44
CA GLU A 178 4.99 -21.63 -10.42
C GLU A 178 6.36 -21.94 -9.78
N ASP A 179 7.24 -22.59 -10.56
CA ASP A 179 8.67 -22.69 -10.26
C ASP A 179 9.38 -21.42 -10.77
N PRO A 180 10.35 -20.85 -10.03
CA PRO A 180 11.10 -19.69 -10.49
C PRO A 180 12.06 -19.98 -11.66
N SER A 181 12.42 -21.23 -11.93
CA SER A 181 13.34 -21.63 -13.01
C SER A 181 12.57 -22.12 -14.25
N PRO A 182 12.88 -21.65 -15.48
CA PRO A 182 13.89 -20.65 -15.86
C PRO A 182 13.31 -19.23 -16.03
N LYS A 183 12.07 -18.94 -15.59
CA LYS A 183 11.42 -17.63 -15.79
C LYS A 183 12.15 -16.48 -15.08
N VAL A 184 12.49 -16.67 -13.81
CA VAL A 184 12.99 -15.65 -12.88
C VAL A 184 14.41 -15.95 -12.39
N LEU A 185 14.71 -17.22 -12.11
CA LEU A 185 16.08 -17.68 -11.79
C LEU A 185 16.77 -18.18 -13.07
N ASN A 186 17.40 -17.25 -13.79
CA ASN A 186 18.10 -17.52 -15.04
C ASN A 186 19.37 -16.66 -15.20
N GLY A 187 20.19 -16.98 -16.21
CA GLY A 187 21.44 -16.27 -16.48
C GLY A 187 22.38 -16.22 -15.27
N LYS A 188 22.83 -15.02 -14.91
CA LYS A 188 23.67 -14.78 -13.73
C LYS A 188 22.91 -15.01 -12.40
N GLN A 189 21.59 -14.82 -12.42
CA GLN A 189 20.67 -14.91 -11.27
C GLN A 189 20.13 -16.34 -11.04
N THR A 190 20.72 -17.37 -11.66
CA THR A 190 20.44 -18.79 -11.38
C THR A 190 20.73 -19.22 -9.93
N LYS A 191 21.27 -18.33 -9.09
CA LYS A 191 21.52 -18.54 -7.64
C LYS A 191 20.90 -17.43 -6.77
N GLY A 192 19.87 -16.77 -7.29
CA GLY A 192 19.20 -15.64 -6.64
C GLY A 192 19.71 -14.28 -7.11
N TRP A 193 18.96 -13.25 -6.71
CA TRP A 193 19.13 -11.83 -7.02
C TRP A 193 19.86 -11.11 -5.88
N ASP A 194 20.54 -9.99 -6.16
CA ASP A 194 21.21 -9.19 -5.13
C ASP A 194 20.20 -8.52 -4.18
N ILE A 195 19.13 -7.99 -4.77
CA ILE A 195 18.03 -7.29 -4.11
C ILE A 195 16.71 -7.89 -4.61
N VAL A 196 15.79 -8.17 -3.70
CA VAL A 196 14.39 -8.53 -4.00
C VAL A 196 13.47 -7.51 -3.31
N LEU A 197 12.49 -7.00 -4.03
CA LEU A 197 11.57 -5.95 -3.59
C LEU A 197 10.15 -6.52 -3.49
N ASP A 198 9.41 -6.13 -2.46
CA ASP A 198 7.98 -6.40 -2.27
C ASP A 198 7.33 -5.10 -1.77
N LYS A 199 6.42 -4.54 -2.57
CA LYS A 199 5.68 -3.30 -2.26
C LYS A 199 4.18 -3.56 -2.09
N GLY A 200 3.83 -4.40 -1.12
CA GLY A 200 2.44 -4.74 -0.78
C GLY A 200 1.95 -6.07 -1.38
N THR A 201 2.86 -6.86 -1.94
CA THR A 201 2.55 -8.17 -2.54
C THR A 201 2.35 -9.21 -1.45
N PHE A 202 3.14 -9.21 -0.38
CA PHE A 202 2.82 -10.00 0.81
C PHE A 202 1.47 -9.60 1.42
N ASP A 203 1.09 -8.31 1.40
CA ASP A 203 -0.22 -7.84 1.87
C ASP A 203 -1.37 -8.36 1.02
N ALA A 204 -1.27 -8.28 -0.31
CA ALA A 204 -2.28 -8.80 -1.24
C ALA A 204 -2.46 -10.33 -1.08
N ILE A 205 -1.36 -11.08 -1.05
CA ILE A 205 -1.40 -12.55 -0.88
C ILE A 205 -1.93 -12.92 0.52
N SER A 206 -1.63 -12.13 1.56
CA SER A 206 -2.20 -12.28 2.91
C SER A 206 -3.73 -12.09 2.97
N LEU A 207 -4.33 -11.44 1.96
CA LEU A 207 -5.77 -11.25 1.81
C LEU A 207 -6.44 -12.30 0.90
N SER A 208 -5.69 -13.25 0.34
CA SER A 208 -6.23 -14.31 -0.54
C SER A 208 -6.81 -15.48 0.25
N GLU A 209 -8.04 -15.92 -0.04
CA GLU A 209 -8.67 -17.06 0.63
C GLU A 209 -8.08 -18.43 0.27
N GLU A 210 -7.20 -18.49 -0.73
CA GLU A 210 -6.60 -19.73 -1.21
C GLU A 210 -5.85 -20.51 -0.11
N THR A 211 -5.98 -21.84 -0.16
CA THR A 211 -5.30 -22.79 0.74
C THR A 211 -4.52 -23.85 -0.04
N ASP A 212 -3.48 -24.40 0.59
CA ASP A 212 -2.70 -25.52 0.05
C ASP A 212 -3.45 -26.86 0.20
N THR A 213 -2.83 -27.96 -0.24
CA THR A 213 -3.39 -29.32 -0.13
C THR A 213 -3.56 -29.82 1.31
N ASN A 214 -3.06 -29.09 2.31
CA ASN A 214 -3.20 -29.37 3.74
C ASN A 214 -4.25 -28.47 4.42
N GLY A 215 -4.86 -27.53 3.69
CA GLY A 215 -5.81 -26.53 4.22
C GLY A 215 -5.15 -25.31 4.88
N LYS A 216 -3.83 -25.13 4.70
CA LYS A 216 -3.05 -23.98 5.21
C LYS A 216 -3.17 -22.81 4.24
N ARG A 217 -3.32 -21.57 4.71
CA ARG A 217 -3.46 -20.39 3.81
C ARG A 217 -2.18 -20.21 3.00
N ILE A 218 -2.27 -19.94 1.69
CA ILE A 218 -1.09 -19.96 0.80
C ILE A 218 0.01 -18.97 1.23
N PHE A 219 -0.36 -17.78 1.72
CA PHE A 219 0.58 -16.73 2.13
C PHE A 219 1.55 -17.18 3.24
N GLU A 220 1.18 -18.20 4.02
CA GLU A 220 2.04 -18.80 5.04
C GLU A 220 3.24 -19.60 4.47
N GLY A 221 3.38 -19.68 3.14
CA GLY A 221 4.56 -20.20 2.43
C GLY A 221 5.33 -19.13 1.65
N TYR A 222 4.99 -17.85 1.81
CA TYR A 222 5.59 -16.75 1.03
C TYR A 222 7.05 -16.51 1.43
N LYS A 223 7.39 -16.57 2.73
CA LYS A 223 8.77 -16.50 3.25
C LYS A 223 9.69 -17.42 2.45
N GLU A 224 9.30 -18.69 2.32
CA GLU A 224 10.08 -19.74 1.67
C GLU A 224 10.25 -19.51 0.16
N LYS A 225 9.26 -18.91 -0.51
CA LYS A 225 9.36 -18.51 -1.92
C LYS A 225 10.34 -17.34 -2.11
N VAL A 226 10.23 -16.28 -1.30
CA VAL A 226 11.16 -15.13 -1.36
C VAL A 226 12.58 -15.53 -0.96
N LEU A 227 12.74 -16.40 0.03
CA LEU A 227 14.03 -16.94 0.47
C LEU A 227 14.80 -17.62 -0.69
N ALA A 228 14.10 -18.33 -1.57
CA ALA A 228 14.68 -19.00 -2.73
C ALA A 228 15.05 -18.04 -3.89
N LEU A 229 14.60 -16.78 -3.85
CA LEU A 229 14.87 -15.76 -4.86
C LEU A 229 16.05 -14.85 -4.49
N VAL A 230 16.34 -14.67 -3.20
CA VAL A 230 17.46 -13.87 -2.70
C VAL A 230 18.75 -14.70 -2.73
N ARG A 231 19.87 -14.16 -3.22
CA ARG A 231 21.17 -14.86 -3.11
C ARG A 231 21.72 -14.81 -1.68
N VAL A 232 22.65 -15.69 -1.34
CA VAL A 232 23.42 -15.57 -0.07
C VAL A 232 24.12 -14.22 0.00
N GLY A 233 23.96 -13.50 1.11
CA GLY A 233 24.44 -12.12 1.27
C GLY A 233 23.74 -11.09 0.36
N GLY A 234 22.55 -11.43 -0.17
CA GLY A 234 21.60 -10.49 -0.78
C GLY A 234 20.52 -10.09 0.23
N VAL A 235 19.63 -9.18 -0.18
CA VAL A 235 18.59 -8.60 0.69
C VAL A 235 17.20 -8.70 0.06
N ALA A 236 16.19 -8.97 0.88
CA ALA A 236 14.80 -8.65 0.55
C ALA A 236 14.33 -7.39 1.31
N VAL A 237 13.55 -6.56 0.62
CA VAL A 237 12.88 -5.36 1.13
C VAL A 237 11.37 -5.61 1.08
N VAL A 238 10.71 -5.67 2.24
CA VAL A 238 9.27 -5.92 2.33
C VAL A 238 8.56 -4.71 2.92
N THR A 239 7.74 -4.06 2.10
CA THR A 239 6.91 -2.90 2.46
C THR A 239 5.47 -3.35 2.65
N SER A 240 4.91 -3.18 3.86
CA SER A 240 3.56 -3.63 4.18
C SER A 240 2.82 -2.62 5.07
N CYS A 241 1.51 -2.48 4.84
CA CYS A 241 0.59 -1.62 5.60
C CYS A 241 -0.42 -2.40 6.46
N ASN A 242 -0.64 -3.70 6.19
CA ASN A 242 -1.59 -4.52 6.96
C ASN A 242 -0.94 -5.23 8.17
N TRP A 243 0.38 -5.43 8.16
CA TRP A 243 1.12 -6.08 9.23
C TRP A 243 1.98 -5.09 10.02
N THR A 244 2.05 -5.23 11.35
CA THR A 244 3.00 -4.47 12.16
C THR A 244 4.43 -4.98 12.01
N GLU A 245 5.42 -4.15 12.32
CA GLU A 245 6.85 -4.50 12.33
C GLU A 245 7.14 -5.85 13.02
N GLY A 246 6.54 -6.08 14.19
CA GLY A 246 6.72 -7.32 14.96
C GLY A 246 6.09 -8.56 14.31
N GLU A 247 5.02 -8.37 13.54
CA GLU A 247 4.34 -9.44 12.80
C GLU A 247 5.09 -9.78 11.50
N LEU A 248 5.61 -8.78 10.78
CA LEU A 248 6.50 -9.00 9.63
C LEU A 248 7.77 -9.75 10.04
N ILE A 249 8.38 -9.37 11.18
CA ILE A 249 9.52 -10.09 11.74
C ILE A 249 9.13 -11.54 12.07
N GLU A 250 7.93 -11.79 12.61
CA GLU A 250 7.46 -13.16 12.85
C GLU A 250 7.20 -13.96 11.56
N TRP A 251 6.67 -13.32 10.51
CA TRP A 251 6.40 -13.96 9.21
C TRP A 251 7.69 -14.31 8.44
N PHE A 252 8.67 -13.41 8.37
CA PHE A 252 9.87 -13.59 7.55
C PHE A 252 11.07 -14.16 8.31
N VAL A 253 11.27 -13.78 9.59
CA VAL A 253 12.43 -14.19 10.41
C VAL A 253 12.03 -15.28 11.42
N GLY A 254 10.87 -15.16 12.04
CA GLY A 254 10.36 -16.09 13.04
C GLY A 254 10.91 -15.89 14.46
N LYS A 255 10.30 -16.58 15.44
CA LYS A 255 10.64 -16.44 16.87
C LYS A 255 11.78 -17.36 17.36
N GLY A 256 12.27 -18.27 16.51
CA GLY A 256 13.26 -19.30 16.88
C GLY A 256 14.69 -18.98 16.42
N ARG A 257 15.70 -19.31 17.25
CA ARG A 257 17.12 -19.25 16.85
C ARG A 257 17.68 -20.60 16.35
N GLU A 258 16.81 -21.58 16.16
CA GLU A 258 17.13 -23.01 16.07
C GLU A 258 16.65 -23.66 14.76
N GLU A 259 16.27 -22.86 13.74
CA GLU A 259 16.10 -23.35 12.37
C GLU A 259 17.49 -23.61 11.75
N GLU A 260 17.76 -24.86 11.35
CA GLU A 260 18.96 -25.25 10.60
C GLU A 260 18.75 -24.99 9.10
N GLY A 261 19.32 -23.90 8.57
CA GLY A 261 19.24 -23.60 7.14
C GLY A 261 19.60 -22.16 6.80
N GLU A 262 19.30 -21.79 5.56
CA GLU A 262 19.21 -20.40 5.12
C GLU A 262 17.98 -19.75 5.76
N ARG A 263 18.12 -18.51 6.24
CA ARG A 263 17.03 -17.73 6.82
C ARG A 263 17.27 -16.25 6.56
N PHE A 264 16.21 -15.47 6.67
CA PHE A 264 16.28 -14.04 6.84
C PHE A 264 16.68 -13.67 8.28
N ASP A 265 17.61 -12.72 8.46
CA ASP A 265 17.82 -11.98 9.70
C ASP A 265 17.53 -10.49 9.46
N VAL A 266 16.95 -9.80 10.46
CA VAL A 266 16.60 -8.37 10.39
C VAL A 266 17.86 -7.51 10.23
N LEU A 267 17.90 -6.70 9.17
CA LEU A 267 19.05 -5.89 8.77
C LEU A 267 18.91 -4.42 9.18
N ARG A 268 17.82 -3.76 8.73
CA ARG A 268 17.45 -2.37 9.08
C ARG A 268 15.93 -2.30 9.26
N LYS A 269 15.46 -1.18 9.80
CA LYS A 269 14.06 -0.78 9.91
C LYS A 269 14.01 0.69 9.55
N ILE A 270 12.99 1.15 8.83
CA ILE A 270 12.78 2.58 8.58
C ILE A 270 11.77 3.11 9.60
N GLU A 271 12.22 4.03 10.46
CA GLU A 271 11.33 4.74 11.38
C GLU A 271 10.55 5.83 10.62
N TYR A 272 9.29 5.57 10.32
CA TYR A 272 8.37 6.61 9.84
C TYR A 272 8.20 7.69 10.93
N ARG A 273 7.99 8.96 10.53
CA ARG A 273 7.84 10.10 11.46
C ARG A 273 6.84 9.77 12.57
N SER A 274 7.38 9.61 13.78
CA SER A 274 6.64 9.27 14.98
C SER A 274 6.61 10.46 15.94
N PHE A 275 5.41 10.84 16.37
CA PHE A 275 5.24 11.84 17.41
C PHE A 275 5.64 11.21 18.75
N SER A 276 6.65 11.79 19.39
CA SER A 276 7.14 11.36 20.69
C SER A 276 6.54 12.24 21.79
N PHE A 277 5.80 11.65 22.72
CA PHE A 277 5.26 12.37 23.89
C PHE A 277 5.43 11.54 25.16
N GLY A 278 5.91 12.15 26.24
CA GLY A 278 6.17 11.46 27.51
C GLY A 278 7.19 10.31 27.46
N GLY A 279 7.95 10.16 26.37
CA GLY A 279 8.87 9.03 26.15
C GLY A 279 8.29 7.87 25.33
N VAL A 280 7.01 7.94 24.91
CA VAL A 280 6.39 6.96 24.01
C VAL A 280 6.35 7.53 22.58
N LYS A 281 6.78 6.74 21.60
CA LYS A 281 6.65 7.03 20.15
C LYS A 281 5.30 6.52 19.63
N GLY A 282 4.55 7.36 18.92
CA GLY A 282 3.36 6.97 18.15
C GLY A 282 3.53 7.31 16.66
N GLN A 283 3.28 6.36 15.78
CA GLN A 283 3.52 6.46 14.33
C GLN A 283 2.26 6.93 13.59
N THR A 284 2.39 7.88 12.66
CA THR A 284 1.23 8.50 11.97
C THR A 284 0.72 7.67 10.79
N THR A 285 1.58 6.82 10.24
CA THR A 285 1.35 5.97 9.06
C THR A 285 1.90 4.58 9.36
N SER A 286 1.04 3.55 9.27
CA SER A 286 1.37 2.18 9.69
C SER A 286 2.07 1.33 8.62
N ILE A 287 2.81 1.95 7.70
CA ILE A 287 3.69 1.20 6.79
C ILE A 287 4.96 0.81 7.56
N ASN A 288 5.38 -0.43 7.36
CA ASN A 288 6.59 -1.00 7.92
C ASN A 288 7.44 -1.56 6.78
N GLU A 289 8.70 -1.12 6.72
CA GLU A 289 9.69 -1.64 5.77
C GLU A 289 10.67 -2.53 6.51
N LEU A 290 10.58 -3.84 6.24
CA LEU A 290 11.43 -4.86 6.82
C LEU A 290 12.54 -5.24 5.82
N PHE A 291 13.76 -4.87 6.17
CA PHE A 291 14.98 -5.25 5.44
C PHE A 291 15.55 -6.51 6.06
N VAL A 292 15.81 -7.54 5.24
CA VAL A 292 16.35 -8.82 5.71
C VAL A 292 17.46 -9.35 4.80
N ASN A 293 18.55 -9.81 5.42
CA ASN A 293 19.71 -10.39 4.72
C ASN A 293 19.71 -11.92 4.84
N LEU A 294 20.18 -12.62 3.80
CA LEU A 294 20.29 -14.08 3.77
C LEU A 294 21.67 -14.58 4.26
N ASP A 295 21.78 -14.79 5.59
CA ASP A 295 23.00 -15.31 6.24
C ASP A 295 23.13 -16.85 6.20
N ARG A 296 24.32 -17.34 5.81
CA ARG A 296 24.73 -18.74 5.97
C ARG A 296 25.65 -18.91 7.17
N LYS A 297 25.09 -19.31 8.32
CA LYS A 297 25.87 -19.75 9.50
C LYS A 297 26.84 -20.89 9.13
N PRO A 298 28.13 -20.80 9.50
CA PRO A 298 29.11 -21.86 9.23
C PRO A 298 28.92 -23.07 10.13
N THR A 299 29.18 -24.26 9.60
CA THR A 299 28.92 -25.56 10.24
C THR A 299 29.82 -25.82 11.46
N THR A 300 29.23 -25.73 12.66
CA THR A 300 29.52 -26.45 13.93
C THR A 300 30.95 -26.52 14.51
N VAL A 301 31.98 -25.96 13.87
CA VAL A 301 33.39 -26.03 14.33
C VAL A 301 33.85 -24.74 15.01
N PHE A 302 33.38 -23.57 14.55
CA PHE A 302 33.80 -22.26 15.08
C PHE A 302 33.05 -21.80 16.35
N GLN A 303 31.99 -22.50 16.78
CA GLN A 303 31.17 -22.14 17.94
C GLN A 303 31.98 -21.93 19.24
N THR A 304 33.03 -22.73 19.44
CA THR A 304 33.74 -22.88 20.72
C THR A 304 34.39 -21.58 21.22
N ILE A 305 34.87 -20.72 20.31
CA ILE A 305 35.60 -19.49 20.68
C ILE A 305 34.63 -18.35 21.00
N SER A 306 33.59 -18.16 20.19
CA SER A 306 32.58 -17.11 20.41
C SER A 306 31.72 -17.36 21.66
N ASN A 307 31.34 -18.61 21.90
CA ASN A 307 30.52 -19.00 23.06
C ASN A 307 31.16 -18.61 24.41
N TYR A 308 32.49 -18.64 24.52
CA TYR A 308 33.18 -18.29 25.77
C TYR A 308 32.99 -16.81 26.16
N GLN A 309 32.93 -15.90 25.19
CA GLN A 309 32.69 -14.48 25.45
C GLN A 309 31.20 -14.18 25.73
N ILE A 310 30.29 -14.83 24.99
CA ILE A 310 28.83 -14.63 25.15
C ILE A 310 28.32 -15.21 26.48
N ALA A 311 28.83 -16.37 26.90
CA ALA A 311 28.47 -16.99 28.18
C ALA A 311 28.75 -16.04 29.37
N ARG A 312 29.87 -15.31 29.34
CA ARG A 312 30.26 -14.35 30.38
C ARG A 312 29.30 -13.14 30.50
N LYS A 313 28.58 -12.77 29.43
CA LYS A 313 27.47 -11.79 29.51
C LYS A 313 26.18 -12.44 30.01
N LYS A 314 25.76 -13.58 29.44
CA LYS A 314 24.49 -14.25 29.81
C LYS A 314 24.43 -14.65 31.30
N TRP A 315 25.53 -15.13 31.87
CA TRP A 315 25.59 -15.54 33.30
C TRP A 315 25.34 -14.38 34.29
N ARG A 316 25.36 -13.12 33.83
CA ARG A 316 24.99 -11.94 34.64
C ARG A 316 23.53 -11.50 34.49
N GLN A 317 22.77 -12.06 33.55
CA GLN A 317 21.35 -11.71 33.34
C GLN A 317 20.39 -12.83 33.80
N SER A 318 20.82 -14.10 33.82
CA SER A 318 19.96 -15.26 34.15
C SER A 318 19.65 -15.48 35.63
N ILE A 319 19.71 -14.44 36.48
CA ILE A 319 19.37 -14.53 37.93
C ILE A 319 18.01 -13.87 38.24
N THR A 320 17.38 -13.18 37.28
CA THR A 320 16.12 -12.48 37.49
C THR A 320 15.00 -13.08 36.62
N LEU A 321 13.92 -13.53 37.29
CA LEU A 321 12.63 -14.00 36.73
C LEU A 321 12.61 -15.37 36.00
N ILE A 322 12.45 -16.42 36.81
CA ILE A 322 11.70 -17.65 36.45
C ILE A 322 10.33 -17.58 37.16
N LYS A 323 9.27 -18.10 36.52
CA LYS A 323 7.80 -18.09 36.84
C LYS A 323 7.04 -17.01 36.03
N ALA A 324 6.12 -17.26 35.08
CA ALA A 324 5.13 -18.34 34.78
C ALA A 324 3.82 -18.26 35.61
N SER A 325 2.59 -18.53 35.11
CA SER A 325 2.02 -18.70 33.74
C SER A 325 0.48 -18.94 33.80
N TRP A 326 -0.26 -18.90 32.66
CA TRP A 326 -1.68 -19.30 32.42
C TRP A 326 -2.80 -18.35 32.97
N ARG A 327 -4.08 -18.27 32.50
CA ARG A 327 -4.88 -18.93 31.40
C ARG A 327 -6.19 -18.15 31.04
N VAL A 328 -6.65 -18.18 29.76
CA VAL A 328 -8.04 -18.43 29.20
C VAL A 328 -9.29 -17.86 29.94
N SER A 329 -10.35 -17.20 29.37
CA SER A 329 -10.96 -17.03 28.01
C SER A 329 -11.96 -15.82 28.01
N SER A 330 -13.02 -15.54 27.19
CA SER A 330 -13.70 -15.98 25.91
C SER A 330 -14.84 -14.96 25.51
N LEU A 331 -15.55 -15.16 24.36
CA LEU A 331 -16.81 -14.51 23.89
C LEU A 331 -16.69 -13.06 23.32
N GLN A 332 -17.57 -12.50 22.46
CA GLN A 332 -18.44 -12.90 21.32
C GLN A 332 -19.51 -11.77 21.14
N TYR A 333 -19.59 -11.06 20.00
CA TYR A 333 -20.89 -10.63 19.44
C TYR A 333 -20.88 -10.15 17.96
N ASN A 334 -21.66 -10.86 17.14
CA ASN A 334 -22.55 -10.50 16.02
C ASN A 334 -22.25 -9.37 14.99
N SER A 335 -22.81 -9.54 13.78
CA SER A 335 -22.62 -8.70 12.58
C SER A 335 -23.82 -7.79 12.24
N SER A 336 -23.72 -7.03 11.14
CA SER A 336 -24.82 -6.26 10.55
C SER A 336 -24.67 -6.18 9.02
N SER A 337 -25.78 -6.24 8.29
CA SER A 337 -25.81 -6.39 6.82
C SER A 337 -25.76 -5.05 6.06
N PRO A 338 -25.27 -5.03 4.80
CA PRO A 338 -25.27 -3.83 3.95
C PRO A 338 -26.69 -3.43 3.52
N ILE A 339 -26.88 -2.13 3.29
CA ILE A 339 -28.15 -1.52 2.88
C ILE A 339 -28.29 -1.60 1.35
N GLN A 340 -29.45 -2.06 0.86
CA GLN A 340 -29.78 -2.02 -0.57
C GLN A 340 -30.23 -0.61 -0.97
N ALA A 341 -29.74 -0.10 -2.11
CA ALA A 341 -30.16 1.20 -2.66
C ALA A 341 -31.58 1.11 -3.26
N THR A 342 -32.53 1.88 -2.73
CA THR A 342 -33.96 1.77 -3.06
C THR A 342 -34.56 3.03 -3.68
N ASN A 343 -34.20 3.36 -4.93
CA ASN A 343 -35.09 4.11 -5.86
C ASN A 343 -34.53 4.19 -7.30
N PRO A 344 -35.00 3.38 -8.27
CA PRO A 344 -34.54 3.45 -9.67
C PRO A 344 -35.20 4.58 -10.49
N LEU A 345 -36.23 5.25 -9.94
CA LEU A 345 -37.08 6.20 -10.66
C LEU A 345 -36.34 7.44 -11.20
N PRO A 346 -35.39 8.10 -10.48
CA PRO A 346 -34.73 9.30 -10.99
C PRO A 346 -33.77 9.01 -12.15
N ALA A 347 -32.96 7.95 -12.01
CA ALA A 347 -31.97 7.56 -13.02
C ALA A 347 -32.60 7.21 -14.38
N ALA A 348 -33.78 6.57 -14.35
CA ALA A 348 -34.55 6.29 -15.56
C ALA A 348 -34.99 7.57 -16.30
N GLN A 349 -35.36 8.64 -15.58
CA GLN A 349 -35.78 9.90 -16.20
C GLN A 349 -34.60 10.74 -16.70
N ILE A 350 -33.46 10.71 -16.00
CA ILE A 350 -32.21 11.34 -16.49
C ILE A 350 -31.77 10.68 -17.81
N LYS A 351 -31.88 9.35 -17.93
CA LYS A 351 -31.63 8.64 -19.18
C LYS A 351 -32.56 9.10 -20.32
N ASN A 352 -33.83 9.35 -20.04
CA ASN A 352 -34.79 9.85 -21.04
C ASN A 352 -34.39 11.26 -21.53
N VAL A 353 -34.00 12.17 -20.63
CA VAL A 353 -33.50 13.51 -21.00
C VAL A 353 -32.27 13.43 -21.91
N ILE A 354 -31.33 12.53 -21.64
CA ILE A 354 -30.13 12.32 -22.48
C ILE A 354 -30.52 11.78 -23.87
N GLN A 355 -31.50 10.87 -23.94
CA GLN A 355 -32.04 10.37 -25.21
C GLN A 355 -32.74 11.47 -26.02
N ASP A 356 -33.60 12.29 -25.38
CA ASP A 356 -34.28 13.43 -26.01
C ASP A 356 -33.26 14.42 -26.62
N LEU A 357 -32.18 14.74 -25.88
CA LEU A 357 -31.09 15.61 -26.35
C LEU A 357 -30.34 15.02 -27.56
N TYR A 358 -30.05 13.72 -27.54
CA TYR A 358 -29.38 13.04 -28.66
C TYR A 358 -30.26 13.02 -29.92
N GLU A 359 -31.56 12.74 -29.77
CA GLU A 359 -32.50 12.76 -30.90
C GLU A 359 -32.66 14.16 -31.48
N ILE A 360 -32.70 15.21 -30.66
CA ILE A 360 -32.70 16.61 -31.13
C ILE A 360 -31.41 16.92 -31.89
N MET A 361 -30.23 16.54 -31.37
CA MET A 361 -28.95 16.75 -32.05
C MET A 361 -28.92 16.08 -33.44
N VAL A 362 -29.39 14.84 -33.55
CA VAL A 362 -29.46 14.11 -34.82
C VAL A 362 -30.48 14.75 -35.79
N GLN A 363 -31.62 15.23 -35.29
CA GLN A 363 -32.62 15.94 -36.11
C GLN A 363 -32.11 17.29 -36.63
N VAL A 364 -31.40 18.07 -35.80
CA VAL A 364 -30.83 19.37 -36.19
C VAL A 364 -29.70 19.18 -37.21
N ASN A 365 -28.79 18.22 -37.02
CA ASN A 365 -27.70 17.95 -37.96
C ASN A 365 -28.20 17.49 -39.35
N ASN A 366 -29.38 16.86 -39.42
CA ASN A 366 -30.00 16.41 -40.66
C ASN A 366 -31.09 17.35 -41.20
N TYR A 367 -31.28 18.53 -40.61
CA TYR A 367 -32.44 19.39 -40.84
C TYR A 367 -32.61 19.82 -42.32
N ASP A 368 -31.52 20.20 -42.98
CA ASP A 368 -31.54 20.65 -44.39
C ASP A 368 -31.47 19.49 -45.40
N ASN A 369 -30.99 18.32 -44.98
CA ASN A 369 -30.70 17.18 -45.89
C ASN A 369 -31.97 16.40 -46.33
N ALA A 370 -33.10 16.55 -45.62
CA ALA A 370 -34.21 15.58 -45.68
C ALA A 370 -35.45 16.01 -46.50
N GLY A 371 -35.57 17.29 -46.90
CA GLY A 371 -36.63 17.76 -47.82
C GLY A 371 -38.09 17.55 -47.37
N ARG A 372 -38.33 17.37 -46.07
CA ARG A 372 -39.64 17.12 -45.43
C ARG A 372 -39.88 18.17 -44.34
N PRO A 373 -41.10 18.34 -43.78
CA PRO A 373 -41.37 19.29 -42.70
C PRO A 373 -40.72 18.85 -41.36
N THR A 374 -39.41 19.02 -41.27
CA THR A 374 -38.57 18.77 -40.08
C THR A 374 -38.97 19.63 -38.89
N ARG A 375 -39.50 20.83 -39.13
CA ARG A 375 -39.98 21.77 -38.11
C ARG A 375 -40.97 21.13 -37.14
N GLU A 376 -42.02 20.47 -37.63
CA GLU A 376 -43.09 19.92 -36.77
C GLU A 376 -42.58 18.79 -35.87
N THR A 377 -41.63 17.98 -36.38
CA THR A 377 -40.95 16.93 -35.61
C THR A 377 -40.03 17.53 -34.55
N LEU A 378 -39.22 18.52 -34.92
CA LEU A 378 -38.27 19.19 -34.02
C LEU A 378 -38.99 19.96 -32.91
N GLU A 379 -40.08 20.65 -33.25
CA GLU A 379 -40.97 21.34 -32.30
C GLU A 379 -41.56 20.35 -31.28
N LYS A 380 -41.98 19.17 -31.74
CA LYS A 380 -42.43 18.09 -30.85
C LYS A 380 -41.31 17.52 -29.97
N SER A 381 -40.11 17.29 -30.50
CA SER A 381 -38.97 16.80 -29.69
C SER A 381 -38.53 17.82 -28.63
N LEU A 382 -38.57 19.12 -28.93
CA LEU A 382 -38.30 20.19 -27.96
C LEU A 382 -39.38 20.26 -26.86
N LEU A 383 -40.66 20.02 -27.20
CA LEU A 383 -41.73 19.91 -26.21
C LEU A 383 -41.55 18.68 -25.31
N ASN A 384 -41.23 17.51 -25.87
CA ASN A 384 -40.90 16.30 -25.10
C ASN A 384 -39.77 16.57 -24.10
N LEU A 385 -38.65 17.14 -24.54
CA LEU A 385 -37.51 17.48 -23.69
C LEU A 385 -37.92 18.42 -22.54
N SER A 386 -38.81 19.39 -22.80
CA SER A 386 -39.33 20.29 -21.77
C SER A 386 -40.19 19.55 -20.73
N GLU A 387 -41.00 18.57 -21.14
CA GLU A 387 -41.75 17.73 -20.21
C GLU A 387 -40.82 16.81 -19.40
N SER A 388 -39.82 16.18 -20.03
CA SER A 388 -38.80 15.35 -19.38
C SER A 388 -37.99 16.14 -18.33
N LEU A 389 -37.51 17.34 -18.67
CA LEU A 389 -36.79 18.22 -17.73
C LEU A 389 -37.69 18.71 -16.59
N GLN A 390 -38.93 19.07 -16.86
CA GLN A 390 -39.90 19.43 -15.81
C GLN A 390 -40.21 18.26 -14.88
N LEU A 391 -40.28 17.02 -15.41
CA LEU A 391 -40.47 15.83 -14.60
C LEU A 391 -39.25 15.57 -13.71
N VAL A 392 -38.03 15.61 -14.25
CA VAL A 392 -36.77 15.48 -13.49
C VAL A 392 -36.69 16.53 -12.37
N SER A 393 -37.01 17.80 -12.67
CA SER A 393 -37.08 18.84 -11.64
C SER A 393 -38.08 18.49 -10.53
N ARG A 394 -39.34 18.16 -10.88
CA ARG A 394 -40.39 17.85 -9.90
C ARG A 394 -40.09 16.63 -9.01
N ILE A 395 -39.26 15.68 -9.46
CA ILE A 395 -38.84 14.52 -8.66
C ILE A 395 -37.50 14.71 -7.93
N THR A 396 -36.87 15.88 -8.03
CA THR A 396 -35.57 16.19 -7.39
C THR A 396 -35.56 17.40 -6.46
N VAL A 397 -36.61 18.24 -6.44
CA VAL A 397 -36.71 19.34 -5.45
C VAL A 397 -36.70 18.77 -4.02
N PRO A 398 -35.72 19.11 -3.16
CA PRO A 398 -35.73 18.69 -1.77
C PRO A 398 -36.81 19.42 -0.97
N ALA A 399 -37.41 18.73 -0.01
CA ALA A 399 -38.08 19.42 1.09
C ALA A 399 -37.03 20.21 1.90
N GLY A 400 -37.36 21.43 2.31
CA GLY A 400 -36.48 22.26 3.14
C GLY A 400 -36.24 21.66 4.54
N ALA A 401 -35.33 22.28 5.30
CA ALA A 401 -35.00 21.84 6.65
C ALA A 401 -36.26 21.63 7.53
N PRO A 402 -36.35 20.53 8.30
CA PRO A 402 -37.60 20.10 8.94
C PRO A 402 -38.11 21.13 9.94
N THR A 403 -39.40 21.49 9.82
CA THR A 403 -39.99 22.57 10.64
C THR A 403 -40.33 22.14 12.07
N GLY A 404 -40.20 20.85 12.38
CA GLY A 404 -40.59 20.26 13.65
C GLY A 404 -42.10 20.15 13.84
N THR A 405 -42.91 20.30 12.78
CA THR A 405 -44.38 20.32 12.86
C THR A 405 -45.00 19.25 11.94
N PRO A 406 -45.33 18.05 12.46
CA PRO A 406 -45.64 16.86 11.64
C PRO A 406 -46.75 17.00 10.59
N LYS A 407 -47.65 17.99 10.73
CA LYS A 407 -48.73 18.29 9.78
C LYS A 407 -48.36 19.25 8.65
N ILE A 408 -47.34 20.11 8.82
CA ILE A 408 -46.84 20.98 7.75
C ILE A 408 -45.85 20.17 6.92
N ASP A 409 -44.95 19.47 7.60
CA ASP A 409 -43.99 18.54 7.00
C ASP A 409 -44.67 17.37 6.23
N SER A 410 -45.99 17.20 6.27
CA SER A 410 -46.73 16.17 5.53
C SER A 410 -47.38 16.62 4.22
N VAL A 411 -47.38 17.93 3.92
CA VAL A 411 -48.01 18.47 2.69
C VAL A 411 -46.97 18.88 1.64
N ALA A 412 -45.76 19.22 2.06
CA ALA A 412 -44.64 19.53 1.17
C ALA A 412 -43.86 18.26 0.76
N GLY A 413 -44.23 17.67 -0.38
CA GLY A 413 -43.32 16.84 -1.19
C GLY A 413 -42.76 15.53 -0.59
N LYS A 414 -43.31 15.00 0.51
CA LYS A 414 -42.84 13.71 1.07
C LYS A 414 -43.04 12.55 0.08
N GLY A 415 -41.94 12.07 -0.50
CA GLY A 415 -41.92 10.93 -1.43
C GLY A 415 -40.56 10.66 -2.08
N THR A 416 -39.63 11.62 -2.09
CA THR A 416 -38.28 11.49 -2.65
C THR A 416 -37.27 11.08 -1.58
N ASP A 417 -37.10 9.77 -1.40
CA ASP A 417 -36.09 9.17 -0.50
C ASP A 417 -34.69 9.22 -1.15
N LEU A 418 -34.24 10.44 -1.46
CA LEU A 418 -32.98 10.74 -2.14
C LEU A 418 -31.86 10.94 -1.11
N PRO A 419 -30.70 10.27 -1.25
CA PRO A 419 -29.58 10.48 -0.35
C PRO A 419 -29.01 11.89 -0.49
N TRP A 420 -28.56 12.45 0.64
CA TRP A 420 -27.76 13.68 0.64
C TRP A 420 -26.38 13.41 0.02
N VAL A 421 -25.92 14.33 -0.83
CA VAL A 421 -24.65 14.22 -1.56
C VAL A 421 -23.65 15.26 -1.02
N PRO A 422 -22.42 14.86 -0.64
CA PRO A 422 -21.36 15.80 -0.24
C PRO A 422 -20.97 16.74 -1.38
N ALA A 423 -20.64 17.99 -1.06
CA ALA A 423 -20.20 18.98 -2.04
C ALA A 423 -18.93 18.54 -2.79
N ASP A 424 -18.01 17.87 -2.10
CA ASP A 424 -16.77 17.33 -2.67
C ASP A 424 -17.06 16.27 -3.75
N LEU A 425 -18.10 15.45 -3.57
CA LEU A 425 -18.50 14.42 -4.53
C LEU A 425 -19.09 15.06 -5.80
N ILE A 426 -19.77 16.20 -5.67
CA ILE A 426 -20.18 17.01 -6.83
C ILE A 426 -18.93 17.50 -7.58
N GLN A 427 -17.91 17.99 -6.88
CA GLN A 427 -16.64 18.39 -7.51
C GLN A 427 -15.90 17.24 -8.19
N TYR A 428 -16.00 15.99 -7.70
CA TYR A 428 -15.44 14.84 -8.41
C TYR A 428 -16.15 14.66 -9.76
N VAL A 429 -17.48 14.69 -9.78
CA VAL A 429 -18.29 14.54 -11.01
C VAL A 429 -18.07 15.71 -11.98
N ASP A 430 -18.04 16.96 -11.50
CA ASP A 430 -17.79 18.14 -12.33
C ASP A 430 -16.39 18.12 -12.98
N ASN A 431 -15.39 17.56 -12.30
CA ASN A 431 -14.04 17.35 -12.83
C ASN A 431 -13.87 16.00 -13.58
N GLY A 432 -14.94 15.27 -13.86
CA GLY A 432 -14.90 13.99 -14.59
C GLY A 432 -14.30 12.80 -13.82
N ARG A 433 -13.98 12.95 -12.53
CA ARG A 433 -13.44 11.87 -11.68
C ARG A 433 -14.55 10.92 -11.22
N ASN A 434 -14.23 9.64 -11.07
CA ASN A 434 -15.19 8.66 -10.58
C ASN A 434 -15.51 8.90 -9.08
N PRO A 435 -16.78 9.15 -8.68
CA PRO A 435 -17.17 9.35 -7.27
C PRO A 435 -17.02 8.10 -6.37
N ASP A 436 -16.86 6.90 -6.95
CA ASP A 436 -16.49 5.70 -6.17
C ASP A 436 -15.14 5.89 -5.44
N ILE A 437 -14.24 6.69 -6.02
CA ILE A 437 -12.91 6.97 -5.45
C ILE A 437 -13.06 7.75 -4.14
N TYR A 438 -13.89 8.80 -4.11
CA TYR A 438 -14.23 9.55 -2.88
C TYR A 438 -14.83 8.62 -1.81
N THR A 439 -15.66 7.67 -2.23
CA THR A 439 -16.27 6.69 -1.31
C THR A 439 -15.21 5.75 -0.70
N ARG A 440 -14.26 5.28 -1.50
CA ARG A 440 -13.09 4.50 -1.02
C ARG A 440 -12.25 5.34 -0.04
N GLU A 441 -11.83 6.53 -0.45
CA GLU A 441 -11.02 7.46 0.34
C GLU A 441 -11.67 7.78 1.68
N PHE A 442 -12.98 8.02 1.71
CA PHE A 442 -13.73 8.28 2.94
C PHE A 442 -13.75 7.07 3.88
N VAL A 443 -13.97 5.85 3.35
CA VAL A 443 -13.95 4.61 4.15
C VAL A 443 -12.55 4.32 4.69
N GLU A 444 -11.51 4.54 3.89
CA GLU A 444 -10.11 4.38 4.30
C GLU A 444 -9.71 5.42 5.35
N ALA A 445 -10.08 6.68 5.16
CA ALA A 445 -9.88 7.75 6.15
C ALA A 445 -10.66 7.48 7.46
N ALA A 446 -11.89 6.95 7.39
CA ALA A 446 -12.65 6.52 8.56
C ALA A 446 -11.97 5.35 9.30
N ARG A 447 -11.44 4.36 8.57
CA ARG A 447 -10.64 3.25 9.13
C ARG A 447 -9.38 3.79 9.82
N LYS A 448 -8.59 4.63 9.13
CA LYS A 448 -7.35 5.25 9.61
C LYS A 448 -7.62 6.10 10.87
N ASN A 449 -8.68 6.90 10.88
CA ASN A 449 -9.09 7.69 12.05
C ASN A 449 -9.58 6.83 13.23
N ASN A 450 -10.39 5.81 13.01
CA ASN A 450 -10.87 4.93 14.08
C ASN A 450 -9.71 4.15 14.74
N GLN A 451 -8.76 3.67 13.95
CA GLN A 451 -7.54 3.03 14.45
C GLN A 451 -6.67 4.03 15.24
N LEU A 452 -6.49 5.25 14.71
CA LEU A 452 -5.74 6.33 15.37
C LEU A 452 -6.39 6.76 16.70
N MET A 453 -7.72 6.88 16.76
CA MET A 453 -8.42 7.21 18.01
C MET A 453 -8.28 6.09 19.03
N ARG A 454 -8.41 4.81 18.63
CA ARG A 454 -8.17 3.67 19.53
C ARG A 454 -6.75 3.66 20.08
N GLY A 455 -5.74 3.89 19.22
CA GLY A 455 -4.34 4.00 19.62
C GLY A 455 -4.09 5.17 20.59
N LYS A 456 -4.70 6.33 20.35
CA LYS A 456 -4.65 7.47 21.28
C LYS A 456 -5.31 7.15 22.62
N MET A 457 -6.47 6.52 22.64
CA MET A 457 -7.14 6.10 23.88
C MET A 457 -6.26 5.14 24.69
N GLN A 458 -5.65 4.15 24.05
CA GLN A 458 -4.72 3.21 24.69
C GLN A 458 -3.46 3.91 25.22
N ALA A 459 -2.90 4.88 24.49
CA ALA A 459 -1.77 5.68 24.95
C ALA A 459 -2.14 6.58 26.16
N PHE A 460 -3.33 7.16 26.18
CA PHE A 460 -3.81 7.94 27.32
C PHE A 460 -4.14 7.07 28.55
N ALA A 461 -4.67 5.85 28.36
CA ALA A 461 -4.85 4.88 29.44
C ALA A 461 -3.50 4.44 30.04
N GLY A 462 -2.53 4.08 29.20
CA GLY A 462 -1.17 3.77 29.66
C GLY A 462 -0.49 4.94 30.37
N PHE A 463 -0.71 6.17 29.91
CA PHE A 463 -0.23 7.38 30.60
C PHE A 463 -0.90 7.60 31.96
N ARG A 464 -2.23 7.43 32.06
CA ARG A 464 -3.00 7.46 33.32
C ARG A 464 -2.42 6.46 34.32
N ASP A 465 -2.17 5.22 33.89
CA ASP A 465 -1.76 4.12 34.77
C ASP A 465 -0.30 4.29 35.26
N VAL A 466 0.60 4.74 34.38
CA VAL A 466 1.98 5.10 34.77
C VAL A 466 1.99 6.30 35.71
N LEU A 467 1.21 7.35 35.42
CA LEU A 467 1.15 8.54 36.27
C LEU A 467 0.58 8.20 37.66
N ALA A 468 -0.49 7.41 37.73
CA ALA A 468 -1.05 6.91 38.98
C ALA A 468 -0.02 6.07 39.76
N GLY A 469 0.69 5.18 39.07
CA GLY A 469 1.74 4.34 39.65
C GLY A 469 2.94 5.12 40.21
N GLU A 470 3.32 6.26 39.62
CA GLU A 470 4.34 7.15 40.21
C GLU A 470 3.75 8.05 41.31
N MET A 471 2.52 8.53 41.18
CA MET A 471 1.87 9.33 42.23
C MET A 471 1.72 8.56 43.54
N GLY A 472 1.32 7.28 43.50
CA GLY A 472 1.25 6.44 44.71
C GLY A 472 2.61 6.17 45.37
N LYS A 473 3.71 6.19 44.62
CA LYS A 473 5.08 6.04 45.16
C LYS A 473 5.58 7.32 45.83
N VAL A 474 5.22 8.49 45.30
CA VAL A 474 5.71 9.80 45.76
C VAL A 474 4.81 10.38 46.87
N PHE A 475 3.51 10.11 46.82
CA PHE A 475 2.50 10.58 47.77
C PHE A 475 1.61 9.40 48.24
N PRO A 476 2.11 8.50 49.11
CA PRO A 476 1.34 7.35 49.61
C PRO A 476 0.04 7.75 50.32
N GLU A 477 -0.03 8.96 50.87
CA GLU A 477 -1.23 9.52 51.48
C GLU A 477 -2.37 9.82 50.48
N LEU A 478 -2.09 9.79 49.17
CA LEU A 478 -3.06 9.97 48.09
C LEU A 478 -3.37 8.66 47.32
N GLU A 479 -2.80 7.52 47.70
CA GLU A 479 -2.91 6.26 46.96
C GLU A 479 -4.37 5.79 46.77
N GLU A 480 -5.21 5.97 47.80
CA GLU A 480 -6.63 5.62 47.77
C GLU A 480 -7.44 6.53 46.82
N ASP A 481 -7.20 7.85 46.84
CA ASP A 481 -7.84 8.84 45.97
C ASP A 481 -7.41 8.66 44.50
N VAL A 482 -6.13 8.40 44.27
CA VAL A 482 -5.58 8.08 42.94
C VAL A 482 -6.22 6.80 42.39
N ARG A 483 -6.40 5.76 43.22
CA ARG A 483 -7.09 4.54 42.79
C ARG A 483 -8.55 4.80 42.40
N MET A 484 -9.30 5.58 43.19
CA MET A 484 -10.67 5.97 42.84
C MET A 484 -10.74 6.74 41.51
N VAL A 485 -9.77 7.62 41.22
CA VAL A 485 -9.72 8.36 39.95
C VAL A 485 -9.40 7.42 38.77
N VAL A 486 -8.48 6.46 38.93
CA VAL A 486 -8.20 5.46 37.88
C VAL A 486 -9.43 4.58 37.62
N GLU A 487 -10.11 4.12 38.67
CA GLU A 487 -11.32 3.31 38.57
C GLU A 487 -12.46 4.07 37.87
N ALA A 488 -12.73 5.32 38.29
CA ALA A 488 -13.76 6.17 37.69
C ALA A 488 -13.41 6.74 36.29
N THR A 489 -12.16 6.61 35.84
CA THR A 489 -11.71 6.97 34.47
C THR A 489 -11.28 5.76 33.65
N SER A 490 -11.57 4.55 34.13
CA SER A 490 -11.46 3.31 33.36
C SER A 490 -12.79 3.03 32.65
N TYR A 491 -12.72 2.46 31.45
CA TYR A 491 -13.89 1.95 30.76
C TYR A 491 -14.16 0.53 31.27
N ASP A 492 -15.43 0.13 31.44
CA ASP A 492 -15.86 -1.15 32.04
C ASP A 492 -15.35 -2.43 31.33
N GLY A 493 -14.61 -2.30 30.23
CA GLY A 493 -13.91 -3.39 29.55
C GLY A 493 -12.48 -3.67 30.01
N GLU A 494 -11.87 -2.82 30.85
CA GLU A 494 -10.45 -2.95 31.25
C GLU A 494 -10.23 -3.38 32.73
N VAL A 495 -11.30 -3.49 33.54
CA VAL A 495 -11.20 -3.91 34.94
C VAL A 495 -11.02 -5.44 35.05
N GLY A 496 -9.82 -5.94 34.73
CA GLY A 496 -9.37 -7.28 35.14
C GLY A 496 -8.47 -8.04 34.17
N LYS A 497 -7.14 -7.81 34.25
CA LYS A 497 -6.08 -8.79 33.90
C LYS A 497 -4.88 -8.65 34.83
#